data_AF-A0A430SEL1-F1
#
_entry.id   AF-A0A430SEL1-F1
#
_cell.length_a   1.000
_cell.length_b   1.000
_cell.length_c   1.000
_cell.angle_alpha   90.00
_cell.angle_beta   90.00
_cell.angle_gamma   90.00
#
_symmetry.space_group_name_H-M   'P 1'
#
loop_
_entity.id
_entity.type
_entity.pdbx_description
1 polymer ?
#
loop_
_entity_poly.entity_id
_entity_poly.type
_entity_poly.pdbx_seq_one_letter_code
_entity_poly.pdbx_strand_id
1 'polypeptide(L)'
;TLTDPSLAPPGHHAAYTLIPVPHNGSGLDWGRLGPEYLEKALRYLDEAGYLPGLMDRLVYTHFITPDYFQWTLNSHLGNAFGPEPVLWQTASFRPKNRSEDVKGLYLVGQSYQPGAGLPSVMMSAKMTARLIAHDLGLEKAPKGLLEARG
;
A
#
# COMPACT_ATOMS: atom_id res chain seq x y z
N THR A 1 -6.71 -7.16 -17.17
CA THR A 1 -6.47 -8.12 -18.27
C THR A 1 -6.10 -7.50 -19.61
N LEU A 2 -6.36 -6.21 -19.87
CA LEU A 2 -6.03 -5.57 -21.15
C LEU A 2 -4.55 -5.67 -21.53
N THR A 3 -3.68 -5.65 -20.53
CA THR A 3 -2.22 -5.80 -20.70
C THR A 3 -1.73 -7.22 -20.41
N ASP A 4 -2.47 -7.98 -19.60
CA ASP A 4 -2.15 -9.35 -19.20
C ASP A 4 -3.42 -10.21 -19.14
N PRO A 5 -3.70 -11.01 -20.18
CA PRO A 5 -4.88 -11.86 -20.25
C PRO A 5 -4.93 -12.93 -19.16
N SER A 6 -3.82 -13.29 -18.52
CA SER A 6 -3.78 -14.34 -17.49
C SER A 6 -4.48 -13.94 -16.18
N LEU A 7 -4.76 -12.64 -15.99
CA LEU A 7 -5.39 -12.10 -14.78
C LEU A 7 -6.89 -12.44 -14.66
N ALA A 8 -7.53 -13.01 -15.69
CA ALA A 8 -8.90 -13.51 -15.60
C ALA A 8 -9.12 -14.70 -16.55
N PRO A 9 -10.17 -15.52 -16.31
CA PRO A 9 -10.57 -16.55 -17.26
C PRO A 9 -10.90 -15.99 -18.66
N PRO A 10 -10.86 -16.83 -19.72
CA PRO A 10 -11.31 -16.43 -21.05
C PRO A 10 -12.71 -15.80 -21.03
N GLY A 11 -12.88 -14.70 -21.77
CA GLY A 11 -14.14 -13.95 -21.82
C GLY A 11 -14.43 -13.07 -20.59
N HIS A 12 -13.53 -13.01 -19.60
CA HIS A 12 -13.70 -12.21 -18.39
C HIS A 12 -12.65 -11.10 -18.27
N HIS A 13 -12.93 -10.12 -17.42
CA HIS A 13 -12.00 -9.06 -17.05
C HIS A 13 -11.88 -8.97 -15.53
N ALA A 14 -10.65 -8.83 -15.05
CA ALA A 14 -10.36 -8.40 -13.69
C ALA A 14 -10.09 -6.89 -13.69
N ALA A 15 -10.80 -6.18 -12.81
CA ALA A 15 -10.69 -4.74 -12.60
C ALA A 15 -10.72 -4.42 -11.10
N TYR A 16 -10.13 -3.29 -10.73
CA TYR A 16 -10.24 -2.74 -9.39
C TYR A 16 -10.51 -1.24 -9.48
N THR A 17 -11.22 -0.70 -8.50
CA THR A 17 -11.53 0.72 -8.39
C THR A 17 -11.09 1.20 -7.02
N LEU A 18 -10.36 2.32 -6.98
CA LEU A 18 -9.97 2.98 -5.73
C LEU A 18 -10.82 4.21 -5.53
N ILE A 19 -11.44 4.30 -4.36
CA ILE A 19 -12.30 5.42 -4.00
C ILE A 19 -11.75 6.04 -2.70
N PRO A 20 -11.38 7.32 -2.69
CA PRO A 20 -10.97 8.00 -1.47
C PRO A 20 -12.11 8.03 -0.46
N VAL A 21 -11.83 7.57 0.76
CA VAL A 21 -12.77 7.57 1.88
C VAL A 21 -12.11 8.09 3.15
N PRO A 22 -12.88 8.60 4.13
CA PRO A 22 -12.34 8.95 5.43
C PRO A 22 -11.70 7.75 6.14
N HIS A 23 -10.62 7.97 6.88
CA HIS A 23 -10.00 6.94 7.72
C HIS A 23 -10.82 6.68 9.01
N ASN A 24 -10.44 5.69 9.82
CA ASN A 24 -11.20 5.28 11.01
C ASN A 24 -11.29 6.32 12.14
N GLY A 25 -10.43 7.35 12.14
CA GLY A 25 -10.60 8.52 13.01
C GLY A 25 -11.88 9.33 12.77
N SER A 26 -12.63 9.07 11.69
CA SER A 26 -13.94 9.68 11.43
C SER A 26 -15.08 9.11 12.29
N GLY A 27 -14.89 7.95 12.93
CA GLY A 27 -15.93 7.27 13.72
C GLY A 27 -17.02 6.59 12.87
N LEU A 28 -16.82 6.47 11.56
CA LEU A 28 -17.73 5.77 10.66
C LEU A 28 -17.67 4.25 10.88
N ASP A 29 -18.85 3.61 10.89
CA ASP A 29 -18.96 2.13 10.92
C ASP A 29 -18.86 1.57 9.49
N TRP A 30 -17.66 1.15 9.11
CA TRP A 30 -17.39 0.56 7.80
C TRP A 30 -17.95 -0.86 7.64
N GLY A 31 -18.22 -1.57 8.73
CA GLY A 31 -18.91 -2.86 8.69
C GLY A 31 -20.33 -2.72 8.14
N ARG A 32 -21.01 -1.63 8.52
CA ARG A 32 -22.31 -1.27 7.97
C ARG A 32 -22.22 -0.53 6.63
N LEU A 33 -21.36 0.49 6.54
CA LEU A 33 -21.30 1.38 5.36
C LEU A 33 -20.63 0.75 4.14
N GLY A 34 -19.69 -0.17 4.34
CA GLY A 34 -18.90 -0.78 3.27
C GLY A 34 -19.76 -1.46 2.19
N PRO A 35 -20.66 -2.40 2.55
CA PRO A 35 -21.55 -3.04 1.58
C PRO A 35 -22.46 -2.07 0.82
N GLU A 36 -23.09 -1.12 1.52
CA GLU A 36 -23.95 -0.09 0.90
C GLU A 36 -23.15 0.77 -0.09
N TYR A 37 -21.92 1.14 0.27
CA TYR A 37 -21.05 1.95 -0.56
C TYR A 37 -20.53 1.20 -1.79
N LEU A 38 -20.19 -0.09 -1.64
CA LEU A 38 -19.81 -0.96 -2.76
C LEU A 38 -20.92 -1.03 -3.80
N GLU A 39 -22.16 -1.31 -3.38
CA GLU A 39 -23.29 -1.38 -4.30
C GLU A 39 -23.51 -0.05 -5.02
N LYS A 40 -23.46 1.06 -4.28
CA LYS A 40 -23.58 2.41 -4.85
C LYS A 40 -22.50 2.70 -5.90
N ALA A 41 -21.25 2.33 -5.62
CA ALA A 41 -20.14 2.53 -6.55
C ALA A 41 -20.29 1.69 -7.83
N LEU A 42 -20.68 0.41 -7.70
CA LEU A 42 -20.90 -0.47 -8.84
C LEU A 42 -22.05 0.01 -9.73
N ARG A 43 -23.19 0.39 -9.13
CA ARG A 43 -24.32 0.97 -9.86
C ARG A 43 -23.95 2.26 -10.56
N TYR A 44 -23.19 3.13 -9.90
CA TYR A 44 -22.70 4.36 -10.53
C TYR A 44 -21.84 4.08 -11.76
N LEU A 45 -20.91 3.12 -11.69
CA LEU A 45 -20.06 2.75 -12.83
C LEU A 45 -20.88 2.21 -14.01
N ASP A 46 -21.96 1.48 -13.73
CA ASP A 46 -22.87 0.96 -14.74
C ASP A 46 -23.75 2.08 -15.35
N GLU A 47 -24.53 2.75 -14.52
CA GLU A 47 -25.53 3.76 -14.91
C GLU A 47 -24.90 5.00 -15.54
N ALA A 48 -23.70 5.41 -15.10
CA ALA A 48 -22.96 6.51 -15.72
C ALA A 48 -22.30 6.10 -17.05
N GLY A 49 -22.37 4.81 -17.43
CA GLY A 49 -21.87 4.31 -18.71
C GLY A 49 -20.35 4.09 -18.76
N TYR A 50 -19.65 4.12 -17.62
CA TYR A 50 -18.21 3.81 -17.58
C TYR A 50 -17.94 2.32 -17.83
N LEU A 51 -18.82 1.46 -17.32
CA LEU A 51 -18.80 0.02 -17.53
C LEU A 51 -20.23 -0.48 -17.81
N PRO A 52 -20.77 -0.27 -19.02
CA PRO A 52 -22.17 -0.57 -19.33
C PRO A 52 -22.52 -2.05 -19.11
N GLY A 53 -23.62 -2.34 -18.41
CA GLY A 53 -24.03 -3.71 -18.09
C GLY A 53 -23.08 -4.42 -17.14
N LEU A 54 -22.43 -3.67 -16.23
CA LEU A 54 -21.55 -4.21 -15.20
C LEU A 54 -22.35 -5.08 -14.22
N MET A 55 -23.51 -4.60 -13.76
CA MET A 55 -24.32 -5.28 -12.75
C MET A 55 -24.82 -6.65 -13.24
N ASP A 56 -25.17 -6.76 -14.53
CA ASP A 56 -25.63 -8.01 -15.15
C ASP A 56 -24.51 -9.03 -15.40
N ARG A 57 -23.26 -8.56 -15.49
CA ARG A 57 -22.09 -9.38 -15.86
C ARG A 57 -21.13 -9.61 -14.70
N LEU A 58 -21.53 -9.22 -13.50
CA LEU A 58 -20.72 -9.32 -12.31
C LEU A 58 -20.64 -10.77 -11.82
N VAL A 59 -19.46 -11.38 -11.94
CA VAL A 59 -19.25 -12.78 -11.52
C VAL A 59 -18.69 -12.88 -10.09
N TYR A 60 -17.88 -11.91 -9.68
CA TYR A 60 -17.26 -11.88 -8.36
C TYR A 60 -16.95 -10.44 -7.96
N THR A 61 -17.14 -10.12 -6.67
CA THR A 61 -16.70 -8.87 -6.07
C THR A 61 -16.02 -9.12 -4.74
N HIS A 62 -15.03 -8.27 -4.47
CA HIS A 62 -14.39 -8.17 -3.17
C HIS A 62 -14.05 -6.71 -2.93
N PHE A 63 -14.19 -6.27 -1.69
CA PHE A 63 -13.87 -4.91 -1.29
C PHE A 63 -13.11 -4.92 0.03
N ILE A 64 -12.30 -3.88 0.20
CA ILE A 64 -11.55 -3.62 1.43
C ILE A 64 -11.91 -2.23 1.92
N THR A 65 -11.99 -2.07 3.23
CA THR A 65 -12.30 -0.80 3.90
C THR A 65 -11.09 -0.35 4.73
N PRO A 66 -11.09 0.87 5.29
CA PRO A 66 -10.07 1.29 6.26
C PRO A 66 -9.87 0.29 7.41
N ASP A 67 -10.89 -0.48 7.80
CA ASP A 67 -10.78 -1.54 8.81
C ASP A 67 -9.77 -2.63 8.43
N TYR A 68 -9.73 -3.03 7.15
CA TYR A 68 -8.74 -4.01 6.68
C TYR A 68 -7.32 -3.46 6.87
N PHE A 69 -7.08 -2.21 6.48
CA PHE A 69 -5.78 -1.56 6.66
C PHE A 69 -5.41 -1.48 8.14
N GLN A 70 -6.36 -1.15 9.02
CA GLN A 70 -6.09 -1.02 10.45
C GLN A 70 -5.83 -2.36 11.12
N TRP A 71 -6.72 -3.33 10.94
CA TRP A 71 -6.71 -4.56 11.73
C TRP A 71 -5.90 -5.69 11.09
N THR A 72 -5.73 -5.67 9.77
CA THR A 72 -4.95 -6.70 9.05
C THR A 72 -3.54 -6.23 8.73
N LEU A 73 -3.38 -4.98 8.28
CA LEU A 73 -2.07 -4.43 7.90
C LEU A 73 -1.41 -3.59 9.00
N ASN A 74 -2.08 -3.44 10.16
CA ASN A 74 -1.63 -2.64 11.29
C ASN A 74 -1.31 -1.17 10.94
N SER A 75 -2.04 -0.62 9.97
CA SER A 75 -1.95 0.79 9.59
C SER A 75 -2.72 1.66 10.58
N HIS A 76 -2.04 2.67 11.14
CA HIS A 76 -2.68 3.62 12.05
C HIS A 76 -3.96 4.25 11.45
N LEU A 77 -5.08 4.15 12.15
CA LEU A 77 -6.41 4.62 11.71
C LEU A 77 -6.89 4.06 10.35
N GLY A 78 -6.27 3.00 9.83
CA GLY A 78 -6.65 2.43 8.54
C GLY A 78 -6.20 3.23 7.32
N ASN A 79 -5.14 4.03 7.45
CA ASN A 79 -4.58 4.75 6.30
C ASN A 79 -3.89 3.79 5.30
N ALA A 80 -4.08 4.03 4.00
CA ALA A 80 -3.50 3.22 2.94
C ALA A 80 -2.12 3.73 2.47
N PHE A 81 -1.82 5.02 2.67
CA PHE A 81 -0.67 5.69 2.06
C PHE A 81 0.29 6.35 3.07
N GLY A 82 0.21 5.96 4.34
CA GLY A 82 1.05 6.53 5.39
C GLY A 82 0.59 7.92 5.83
N PRO A 83 1.47 8.69 6.50
CA PRO A 83 1.16 10.03 6.97
C PRO A 83 0.82 10.97 5.81
N GLU A 84 -0.09 11.90 6.07
CA GLU A 84 -0.55 12.90 5.10
C GLU A 84 0.64 13.62 4.45
N PRO A 85 0.66 13.80 3.12
CA PRO A 85 1.77 14.48 2.46
C PRO A 85 1.65 16.01 2.64
N VAL A 86 1.68 16.50 3.88
CA VAL A 86 1.96 17.92 4.15
C VAL A 86 3.41 18.22 3.76
N LEU A 87 3.72 19.47 3.39
CA LEU A 87 5.04 19.85 2.85
C LEU A 87 6.22 19.33 3.71
N TRP A 88 6.07 19.41 5.04
CA TRP A 88 7.06 18.96 6.02
C TRP A 88 7.12 17.43 6.23
N GLN A 89 6.28 16.66 5.55
CA GLN A 89 6.25 15.19 5.59
C GLN A 89 6.61 14.59 4.21
N THR A 90 7.25 15.39 3.35
CA THR A 90 7.76 14.96 2.04
C THR A 90 9.29 14.84 2.03
N ALA A 91 9.78 13.90 1.21
CA ALA A 91 11.21 13.71 0.94
C ALA A 91 12.10 13.68 2.21
N SER A 92 13.05 14.60 2.32
CA SER A 92 14.06 14.63 3.39
C SER A 92 13.51 14.92 4.79
N PHE A 93 12.26 15.38 4.90
CA PHE A 93 11.65 15.71 6.19
C PHE A 93 10.85 14.55 6.81
N ARG A 94 10.83 13.38 6.16
CA ARG A 94 10.30 12.16 6.75
C ARG A 94 11.21 11.63 7.86
N PRO A 95 10.66 10.88 8.85
CA PRO A 95 11.48 10.22 9.84
C PRO A 95 12.52 9.31 9.17
N LYS A 96 13.76 9.40 9.67
CA LYS A 96 14.91 8.67 9.12
C LYS A 96 14.76 7.17 9.36
N ASN A 97 15.48 6.39 8.55
CA ASN A 97 15.52 4.93 8.65
C ASN A 97 16.30 4.40 9.87
N ARG A 98 16.82 5.28 10.73
CA ARG A 98 17.50 4.97 11.98
C ARG A 98 16.87 5.82 13.09
N SER A 99 16.53 5.19 14.20
CA SER A 99 16.06 5.91 15.39
C SER A 99 17.18 6.78 15.97
N GLU A 100 16.83 8.02 16.34
CA GLU A 100 17.75 8.94 17.04
C GLU A 100 17.78 8.64 18.55
N ASP A 101 16.73 7.99 19.08
CA ASP A 101 16.54 7.73 20.52
C ASP A 101 16.97 6.33 20.95
N VAL A 102 16.84 5.33 20.07
CA VAL A 102 17.09 3.92 20.40
C VAL A 102 18.21 3.35 19.53
N LYS A 103 19.34 3.04 20.15
CA LYS A 103 20.49 2.43 19.48
C LYS A 103 20.12 1.06 18.92
N GLY A 104 20.42 0.84 17.64
CA GLY A 104 20.16 -0.43 16.95
C GLY A 104 18.70 -0.60 16.47
N LEU A 105 17.86 0.42 16.62
CA LEU A 105 16.51 0.43 16.05
C LEU A 105 16.51 1.10 14.67
N TYR A 106 16.02 0.36 13.68
CA TYR A 106 15.90 0.80 12.29
C TYR A 106 14.45 0.76 11.84
N LEU A 107 14.09 1.69 10.97
CA LEU A 107 12.73 1.94 10.54
C LEU A 107 12.67 1.85 9.01
N VAL A 108 11.70 1.10 8.49
CA VAL A 108 11.61 0.79 7.05
C VAL A 108 10.16 0.79 6.61
N GLY A 109 9.93 1.21 5.37
CA GLY A 109 8.61 1.13 4.73
C GLY A 109 8.03 2.49 4.40
N GLN A 110 6.73 2.50 4.10
CA GLN A 110 6.08 3.66 3.48
C GLN A 110 5.98 4.90 4.37
N SER A 111 6.11 4.75 5.69
CA SER A 111 6.05 5.87 6.65
C SER A 111 7.41 6.55 6.85
N TYR A 112 8.48 5.95 6.35
CA TYR A 112 9.86 6.42 6.54
C TYR A 112 10.45 6.91 5.23
N GLN A 113 11.62 7.54 5.30
CA GLN A 113 12.32 8.01 4.11
C GLN A 113 12.53 6.85 3.10
N PRO A 114 12.31 7.04 1.79
CA PRO A 114 11.91 8.28 1.09
C PRO A 114 10.40 8.56 1.03
N GLY A 115 9.54 7.60 1.38
CA GLY A 115 8.10 7.79 1.45
C GLY A 115 7.28 6.60 0.95
N ALA A 116 6.04 6.87 0.55
CA ALA A 116 5.07 5.87 0.12
C ALA A 116 5.20 5.49 -1.37
N GLY A 117 4.58 4.36 -1.73
CA GLY A 117 4.63 3.76 -3.07
C GLY A 117 5.72 2.69 -3.20
N LEU A 118 5.49 1.71 -4.07
CA LEU A 118 6.37 0.54 -4.21
C LEU A 118 7.85 0.90 -4.45
N PRO A 119 8.20 1.80 -5.39
CA PRO A 119 9.60 2.19 -5.59
C PRO A 119 10.22 2.81 -4.34
N SER A 120 9.48 3.67 -3.64
CA SER A 120 9.92 4.34 -2.42
C SER A 120 10.13 3.37 -1.27
N VAL A 121 9.22 2.41 -1.07
CA VAL A 121 9.34 1.36 -0.06
C VAL A 121 10.56 0.48 -0.31
N MET A 122 10.79 0.08 -1.57
CA MET A 122 11.97 -0.70 -1.94
C MET A 122 13.27 0.08 -1.69
N MET A 123 13.27 1.39 -1.98
CA MET A 123 14.40 2.26 -1.69
C MET A 123 14.62 2.43 -0.18
N SER A 124 13.54 2.58 0.60
CA SER A 124 13.56 2.62 2.06
C SER A 124 14.28 1.39 2.64
N ALA A 125 13.92 0.19 2.14
CA ALA A 125 14.56 -1.06 2.54
C ALA A 125 16.06 -1.08 2.22
N LYS A 126 16.43 -0.67 1.00
CA LYS A 126 17.85 -0.58 0.58
C LYS A 126 18.66 0.39 1.44
N MET A 127 18.10 1.56 1.75
CA MET A 127 18.74 2.56 2.61
C MET A 127 18.92 2.03 4.04
N THR A 128 17.87 1.41 4.59
CA THR A 128 17.90 0.81 5.92
C THR A 128 18.95 -0.30 6.02
N ALA A 129 19.00 -1.20 5.04
CA ALA A 129 20.00 -2.28 5.00
C ALA A 129 21.44 -1.76 4.98
N ARG A 130 21.69 -0.66 4.24
CA ARG A 130 23.02 0.00 4.23
C ARG A 130 23.36 0.61 5.59
N LEU A 131 22.40 1.24 6.26
CA LEU A 131 22.62 1.79 7.61
C LEU A 131 22.93 0.70 8.64
N ILE A 132 22.27 -0.46 8.54
CA ILE A 132 22.57 -1.62 9.39
C ILE A 132 23.97 -2.14 9.10
N ALA A 133 24.32 -2.33 7.82
CA ALA A 133 25.65 -2.80 7.43
C ALA A 133 26.76 -1.85 7.92
N HIS A 134 26.56 -0.54 7.80
CA HIS A 134 27.46 0.47 8.33
C HIS A 134 27.69 0.30 9.84
N ASP A 135 26.62 0.22 10.63
CA ASP A 135 26.72 0.18 12.09
C ASP A 135 27.30 -1.13 12.62
N LEU A 136 27.15 -2.22 11.86
CA LEU A 136 27.77 -3.50 12.15
C LEU A 136 29.22 -3.61 11.62
N GLY A 137 29.75 -2.58 10.96
CA GLY A 137 31.09 -2.58 10.39
C GLY A 137 31.25 -3.50 9.16
N LEU A 138 30.16 -3.80 8.46
CA LEU A 138 30.11 -4.72 7.31
C LEU A 138 30.38 -4.02 5.96
N GLU A 139 30.92 -2.80 5.97
CA GLU A 139 31.07 -1.96 4.75
C GLU A 139 32.09 -2.47 3.72
N LYS A 140 32.63 -3.68 3.91
CA LYS A 140 33.38 -4.43 2.90
C LYS A 140 32.95 -5.90 2.87
N ALA A 141 31.75 -6.18 2.37
CA ALA A 141 31.52 -7.45 1.69
C ALA A 141 31.75 -7.21 0.18
N PRO A 142 32.78 -7.82 -0.44
CA PRO A 142 32.96 -7.72 -1.89
C PRO A 142 31.72 -8.25 -2.62
N LYS A 143 31.51 -7.79 -3.87
CA LYS A 143 30.35 -8.08 -4.76
C LYS A 143 29.97 -9.56 -4.96
N GLY A 144 30.64 -10.53 -4.32
CA GLY A 144 30.42 -11.97 -4.50
C GLY A 144 29.62 -12.68 -3.40
N LEU A 145 29.13 -12.02 -2.35
CA LEU A 145 28.43 -12.70 -1.24
C LEU A 145 26.92 -12.98 -1.49
N LEU A 146 26.44 -12.91 -2.74
CA LEU A 146 25.06 -13.23 -3.10
C LEU A 146 24.94 -14.32 -4.19
N GLU A 147 26.05 -14.88 -4.69
CA GLU A 147 26.02 -15.92 -5.74
C GLU A 147 26.40 -17.34 -5.28
N ALA A 148 26.60 -17.59 -3.99
CA ALA A 148 26.99 -18.93 -3.56
C ALA A 148 26.32 -19.36 -2.25
N ARG A 149 25.04 -19.73 -2.34
CA ARG A 149 24.46 -20.89 -1.63
C ARG A 149 23.35 -21.48 -2.51
N GLY A 150 23.77 -22.18 -3.55
CA GLY A 150 23.09 -23.39 -3.99
C GLY A 150 23.35 -24.53 -3.02
#